data_AF-A0A2P6GDD9-F1
#
_entry.id   AF-A0A2P6GDD9-F1
#
_cell.length_a   1.000
_cell.length_b   1.000
_cell.length_c   1.000
_cell.angle_alpha   90.00
_cell.angle_beta   90.00
_cell.angle_gamma   90.00
#
_symmetry.space_group_name_H-M   'P 1'
#
loop_
_entity.id
_entity.type
_entity.pdbx_description
1 polymer ?
#
loop_
_entity_poly.entity_id
_entity_poly.type
_entity_poly.pdbx_seq_one_letter_code
_entity_poly.pdbx_strand_id
1 'polypeptide(L)'
;QIWHQENPSEKGHDHPAVKVKEEHKKLASRRVKLGLFVADIGKNNNIIVSEEEINKFIISQASKYPGQEKEYMEFVSKNQQAKEQVKAPIFEEKVINFILGLANVSTKSISVDKLKDALSELE
;
A
#
# COMPACT_ATOMS: atom_id res chain seq x y z
N GLN A 1 12.45 -11.60 -0.52
CA GLN A 1 11.04 -11.61 -0.97
C GLN A 1 10.74 -12.75 -1.95
N ILE A 2 11.34 -12.80 -3.15
CA ILE A 2 10.96 -13.79 -4.19
C ILE A 2 11.17 -15.24 -3.69
N TRP A 3 12.29 -15.52 -3.04
CA TRP A 3 12.55 -16.84 -2.41
C TRP A 3 11.42 -17.27 -1.47
N HIS A 4 11.01 -16.37 -0.57
CA HIS A 4 9.97 -16.60 0.44
C HIS A 4 8.55 -16.69 -0.14
N GLN A 5 8.32 -16.18 -1.35
CA GLN A 5 7.08 -16.42 -2.08
C GLN A 5 7.02 -17.85 -2.62
N GLU A 6 8.16 -18.38 -3.08
CA GLU A 6 8.27 -19.75 -3.58
C GLU A 6 8.47 -20.77 -2.45
N ASN A 7 8.95 -20.33 -1.27
CA ASN A 7 9.23 -21.17 -0.10
C ASN A 7 8.63 -20.55 1.18
N PRO A 8 7.29 -20.55 1.35
CA PRO A 8 6.61 -19.82 2.43
C PRO A 8 6.97 -20.30 3.85
N SER A 9 7.40 -21.55 3.97
CA SER A 9 7.78 -22.18 5.25
C SER A 9 9.17 -21.77 5.73
N GLU A 10 10.02 -21.23 4.86
CA GLU A 10 11.37 -20.80 5.21
C GLU A 10 11.35 -19.36 5.71
N LYS A 11 11.82 -19.16 6.95
CA LYS A 11 11.80 -17.85 7.62
C LYS A 11 13.17 -17.17 7.68
N GLY A 12 14.24 -17.90 7.39
CA GLY A 12 15.61 -17.38 7.42
C GLY A 12 15.97 -16.57 6.17
N HIS A 13 16.98 -15.71 6.25
CA HIS A 13 17.49 -14.97 5.08
C HIS A 13 18.79 -15.56 4.52
N ASP A 14 19.24 -16.69 5.07
CA ASP A 14 20.36 -17.48 4.55
C ASP A 14 19.83 -18.49 3.52
N HIS A 15 19.52 -17.99 2.33
CA HIS A 15 19.03 -18.77 1.22
C HIS A 15 19.81 -18.44 -0.06
N PRO A 16 19.88 -19.36 -1.03
CA PRO A 16 20.54 -19.12 -2.31
C PRO A 16 20.05 -17.87 -3.06
N ALA A 17 20.85 -17.42 -4.02
CA ALA A 17 20.48 -16.33 -4.91
C ALA A 17 19.23 -16.70 -5.73
N VAL A 18 18.30 -15.75 -5.83
CA VAL A 18 17.03 -15.99 -6.53
C VAL A 18 17.15 -15.64 -8.00
N LYS A 19 16.63 -16.51 -8.88
CA LYS A 19 16.57 -16.23 -10.31
C LYS A 19 15.40 -15.30 -10.63
N VAL A 20 15.70 -14.11 -11.15
CA VAL A 20 14.66 -13.16 -11.58
C VAL A 20 14.01 -13.67 -12.88
N LYS A 21 12.76 -14.11 -12.80
CA LYS A 21 11.89 -14.45 -13.93
C LYS A 21 11.26 -13.20 -14.56
N GLU A 22 10.74 -13.34 -15.78
CA GLU A 22 10.08 -12.25 -16.50
C GLU A 22 8.81 -11.74 -15.80
N GLU A 23 8.07 -12.60 -15.10
CA GLU A 23 6.90 -12.21 -14.29
C GLU A 23 7.27 -11.22 -13.18
N HIS A 24 8.43 -11.40 -12.54
CA HIS A 24 8.93 -10.46 -11.52
C HIS A 24 9.23 -9.09 -12.13
N LYS A 25 9.82 -9.05 -13.33
CA LYS A 25 10.08 -7.79 -14.04
C LYS A 25 8.80 -7.10 -14.46
N LYS A 26 7.80 -7.85 -14.95
CA LYS A 26 6.48 -7.30 -15.30
C LYS A 26 5.79 -6.70 -14.08
N LEU A 27 5.79 -7.40 -12.94
CA LEU A 27 5.20 -6.92 -11.71
C LEU A 27 5.93 -5.68 -11.17
N ALA A 28 7.26 -5.70 -11.14
CA ALA A 28 8.06 -4.55 -10.73
C ALA A 28 7.80 -3.33 -11.62
N SER A 29 7.78 -3.52 -12.94
CA SER A 29 7.48 -2.45 -13.90
C SER A 29 6.09 -1.87 -13.68
N ARG A 30 5.08 -2.71 -13.43
CA ARG A 30 3.72 -2.25 -13.11
C ARG A 30 3.69 -1.42 -11.83
N ARG A 31 4.34 -1.89 -10.76
CA ARG A 31 4.40 -1.17 -9.47
C ARG A 31 5.09 0.19 -9.59
N VAL A 32 6.24 0.24 -10.28
CA VAL A 32 6.97 1.49 -10.50
C VAL A 32 6.13 2.47 -11.31
N LYS A 33 5.50 2.02 -12.41
CA LYS A 33 4.64 2.88 -13.23
C LYS A 33 3.46 3.43 -12.44
N LEU A 34 2.78 2.59 -11.65
CA LEU A 34 1.65 3.03 -10.82
C LEU A 34 2.10 4.03 -9.74
N GLY A 35 3.21 3.77 -9.06
CA GLY A 35 3.75 4.70 -8.06
C GLY A 35 4.10 6.06 -8.67
N LEU A 36 4.75 6.08 -9.85
CA LEU A 36 5.04 7.32 -10.57
C LEU A 36 3.77 8.04 -11.01
N PHE A 37 2.76 7.32 -11.49
CA PHE A 37 1.49 7.88 -11.92
C PHE A 37 0.72 8.54 -10.77
N VAL A 38 0.59 7.83 -9.63
CA VAL A 38 -0.03 8.36 -8.41
C VAL A 38 0.72 9.59 -7.90
N ALA A 39 2.06 9.53 -7.89
CA ALA A 39 2.90 10.67 -7.48
C ALA A 39 2.72 11.90 -8.39
N ASP A 40 2.67 11.69 -9.70
CA ASP A 40 2.50 12.78 -10.68
C ASP A 40 1.12 13.46 -10.54
N ILE A 41 0.03 12.67 -10.39
CA ILE A 41 -1.31 13.22 -10.14
C ILE A 41 -1.33 14.03 -8.86
N GLY A 42 -0.81 13.50 -7.76
CA GLY A 42 -0.82 14.20 -6.49
C GLY A 42 -0.01 15.50 -6.53
N LYS A 43 1.13 15.50 -7.24
CA LYS A 43 1.93 16.72 -7.45
C LYS A 43 1.17 17.76 -8.27
N ASN A 44 0.63 17.38 -9.43
CA ASN A 44 -0.04 18.31 -10.34
C ASN A 44 -1.32 18.92 -9.75
N ASN A 45 -1.95 18.23 -8.79
CA ASN A 45 -3.14 18.69 -8.09
C ASN A 45 -2.86 19.23 -6.68
N ASN A 46 -1.59 19.43 -6.31
CA ASN A 46 -1.16 19.94 -5.01
C ASN A 46 -1.79 19.19 -3.81
N ILE A 47 -1.89 17.87 -3.92
CA ILE A 47 -2.41 17.02 -2.84
C ILE A 47 -1.35 16.97 -1.74
N ILE A 48 -1.70 17.45 -0.56
CA ILE A 48 -0.81 17.50 0.61
C ILE A 48 -1.42 16.66 1.73
N VAL A 49 -0.57 15.91 2.42
CA VAL A 49 -0.94 15.22 3.66
C VAL A 49 -0.66 16.16 4.83
N SER A 50 -1.68 16.44 5.64
CA SER A 50 -1.56 17.29 6.81
C SER A 50 -0.90 16.56 7.98
N GLU A 51 -0.35 17.31 8.92
CA GLU A 51 0.20 16.76 10.15
C GLU A 51 -0.88 16.07 11.01
N GLU A 52 -2.11 16.57 11.00
CA GLU A 52 -3.23 15.96 11.70
C GLU A 52 -3.58 14.58 11.14
N GLU A 53 -3.58 14.42 9.80
CA GLU A 53 -3.80 13.13 9.14
C GLU A 53 -2.70 12.12 9.49
N ILE A 54 -1.44 12.57 9.51
CA ILE A 54 -0.29 11.74 9.93
C ILE A 54 -0.47 11.29 11.38
N ASN A 55 -0.79 12.21 12.30
CA ASN A 55 -0.96 11.89 13.71
C ASN A 55 -2.12 10.92 13.95
N LYS A 56 -3.27 11.11 13.28
CA LYS A 56 -4.41 10.18 13.34
C LYS A 56 -4.02 8.79 12.83
N PHE A 57 -3.29 8.72 11.72
CA PHE A 57 -2.83 7.44 11.17
C PHE A 57 -1.84 6.74 12.11
N ILE A 58 -0.91 7.48 12.73
CA ILE A 58 0.03 6.93 13.71
C ILE A 58 -0.73 6.29 14.89
N ILE A 59 -1.71 6.99 15.45
CA ILE A 59 -2.54 6.46 16.55
C ILE A 59 -3.27 5.18 16.10
N SER A 60 -3.81 5.16 14.88
CA SER A 60 -4.45 3.98 14.32
C SER A 60 -3.49 2.81 14.05
N GLN A 61 -2.23 3.06 13.70
CA GLN A 61 -1.24 2.00 13.55
C GLN A 61 -0.74 1.51 14.91
N ALA A 62 -0.58 2.41 15.89
CA ALA A 62 -0.13 2.07 17.23
C ALA A 62 -1.05 1.04 17.90
N SER A 63 -2.37 1.13 17.69
CA SER A 63 -3.33 0.16 18.23
C SER A 63 -3.15 -1.28 17.72
N LYS A 64 -2.36 -1.50 16.65
CA LYS A 64 -1.97 -2.83 16.18
C LYS A 64 -0.86 -3.46 17.01
N TYR A 65 -0.27 -2.72 17.95
CA TYR A 65 0.82 -3.15 18.83
C TYR A 65 0.43 -3.01 20.31
N PRO A 66 -0.48 -3.86 20.84
CA PRO A 66 -0.94 -3.76 22.22
C PRO A 66 0.20 -3.85 23.24
N GLY A 67 0.27 -2.88 24.16
CA GLY A 67 1.32 -2.78 25.17
C GLY A 67 2.66 -2.24 24.67
N GLN A 68 2.75 -1.81 23.41
CA GLN A 68 3.92 -1.15 22.80
C GLN A 68 3.54 0.12 22.03
N GLU A 69 2.34 0.66 22.28
CA GLU A 69 1.78 1.78 21.53
C GLU A 69 2.67 3.03 21.68
N LYS A 70 3.16 3.26 22.92
CA LYS A 70 4.01 4.40 23.23
C LYS A 70 5.37 4.30 22.53
N GLU A 71 5.99 3.12 22.56
CA GLU A 71 7.25 2.85 21.88
C GLU A 71 7.13 3.04 20.36
N TYR A 72 6.03 2.57 19.76
CA TYR A 72 5.76 2.79 18.35
C TYR A 72 5.64 4.28 18.01
N MET A 73 4.85 5.03 18.77
CA MET A 73 4.67 6.48 18.56
C MET A 73 6.00 7.23 18.72
N GLU A 74 6.80 6.89 19.73
CA GLU A 74 8.13 7.47 19.93
C GLU A 74 9.09 7.14 18.78
N PHE A 75 9.09 5.89 18.31
CA PHE A 75 9.90 5.45 17.18
C PHE A 75 9.58 6.27 15.93
N VAL A 76 8.30 6.38 15.56
CA VAL A 76 7.88 7.16 14.39
C VAL A 76 8.23 8.63 14.57
N SER A 77 8.03 9.20 15.76
CA SER A 77 8.32 10.62 16.02
C SER A 77 9.80 10.96 15.84
N LYS A 78 10.70 10.07 16.28
CA LYS A 78 12.17 10.27 16.22
C LYS A 78 12.78 9.88 14.86
N ASN A 79 12.07 9.14 14.01
CA ASN A 79 12.58 8.60 12.76
C ASN A 79 11.89 9.22 11.54
N GLN A 80 12.61 10.07 10.80
CA GLN A 80 12.08 10.72 9.60
C GLN A 80 11.69 9.71 8.50
N GLN A 81 12.45 8.63 8.34
CA GLN A 81 12.12 7.59 7.37
C GLN A 81 10.82 6.87 7.74
N ALA A 82 10.58 6.63 9.04
CA ALA A 82 9.34 6.06 9.52
C ALA A 82 8.15 7.00 9.28
N LYS A 83 8.34 8.33 9.46
CA LYS A 83 7.30 9.32 9.11
C LYS A 83 6.96 9.30 7.63
N GLU A 84 7.95 9.23 6.74
CA GLU A 84 7.73 9.10 5.29
C GLU A 84 6.95 7.82 4.95
N GLN A 85 7.29 6.69 5.58
CA GLN A 85 6.56 5.43 5.41
C GLN A 85 5.10 5.52 5.86
N VAL A 86 4.82 6.26 6.93
CA VAL A 86 3.45 6.54 7.39
C VAL A 86 2.71 7.47 6.44
N LYS A 87 3.39 8.47 5.89
CA LYS A 87 2.79 9.47 5.00
C LYS A 87 2.40 8.88 3.64
N ALA A 88 3.21 7.97 3.10
CA ALA A 88 3.00 7.36 1.79
C ALA A 88 1.58 6.77 1.57
N PRO A 89 1.06 5.87 2.43
CA PRO A 89 -0.28 5.31 2.25
C PRO A 89 -1.39 6.37 2.34
N ILE A 90 -1.24 7.37 3.22
CA ILE A 90 -2.21 8.47 3.35
C ILE A 90 -2.25 9.29 2.05
N PHE A 91 -1.08 9.61 1.50
CA PHE A 91 -0.99 10.34 0.23
C PHE A 91 -1.62 9.54 -0.91
N GLU A 92 -1.31 8.25 -1.04
CA GLU A 92 -1.88 7.38 -2.06
C GLU A 92 -3.41 7.32 -1.97
N GLU A 93 -3.96 7.13 -0.77
CA GLU A 93 -5.41 7.14 -0.54
C GLU A 93 -6.05 8.46 -0.96
N LYS A 94 -5.44 9.60 -0.62
CA LYS A 94 -5.94 10.92 -1.04
C LYS A 94 -5.93 11.11 -2.56
N VAL A 95 -4.89 10.65 -3.24
CA VAL A 95 -4.81 10.70 -4.71
C VAL A 95 -5.90 9.81 -5.33
N ILE A 96 -6.10 8.60 -4.81
CA ILE A 96 -7.14 7.69 -5.30
C ILE A 96 -8.53 8.31 -5.09
N ASN A 97 -8.80 8.87 -3.91
CA ASN A 97 -10.06 9.54 -3.62
C ASN A 97 -10.30 10.75 -4.54
N PHE A 98 -9.25 11.51 -4.85
CA PHE A 98 -9.33 12.59 -5.83
C PHE A 98 -9.71 12.06 -7.23
N ILE A 99 -9.07 10.98 -7.70
CA ILE A 99 -9.40 10.35 -8.99
C ILE A 99 -10.85 9.86 -9.00
N LEU A 100 -11.29 9.17 -7.93
CA LEU A 100 -12.66 8.67 -7.81
C LEU A 100 -13.69 9.80 -7.78
N GLY A 101 -13.36 10.94 -7.17
CA GLY A 101 -14.22 12.13 -7.18
C GLY A 101 -14.43 12.74 -8.56
N LEU A 102 -13.52 12.48 -9.52
CA LEU A 102 -13.64 12.91 -10.91
C LEU A 102 -14.23 11.81 -11.82
N ALA A 103 -14.23 10.57 -11.35
CA ALA A 103 -14.70 9.42 -12.13
C ALA A 103 -16.22 9.39 -12.19
N ASN A 104 -16.77 8.99 -13.35
CA ASN A 104 -18.19 8.67 -13.45
C ASN A 104 -18.42 7.26 -12.89
N VAL A 105 -18.92 7.19 -11.64
CA VAL A 105 -19.13 5.93 -10.93
C VAL A 105 -20.59 5.51 -11.07
N SER A 106 -20.82 4.27 -11.51
CA SER A 106 -22.16 3.69 -11.62
C SER A 106 -22.31 2.51 -10.66
N THR A 107 -23.47 2.40 -10.00
CA THR A 107 -23.80 1.25 -9.16
C THR A 107 -24.44 0.15 -10.01
N LYS A 108 -23.92 -1.08 -9.88
CA LYS A 108 -24.50 -2.28 -10.52
C LYS A 108 -24.94 -3.26 -9.43
N SER A 109 -26.22 -3.64 -9.45
CA SER A 109 -26.71 -4.73 -8.58
C SER A 109 -26.29 -6.09 -9.16
N ILE A 110 -25.68 -6.94 -8.34
CA ILE A 110 -25.17 -8.26 -8.70
C ILE A 110 -25.53 -9.25 -7.58
N SER A 111 -25.78 -10.51 -7.94
CA SER A 111 -25.99 -11.57 -6.95
C SER A 111 -24.66 -12.02 -6.35
N VAL A 112 -24.72 -12.63 -5.16
CA VAL A 112 -23.53 -13.18 -4.48
C VAL A 112 -22.81 -14.21 -5.37
N ASP A 113 -23.56 -15.08 -6.08
CA ASP A 113 -22.96 -16.09 -6.95
C ASP A 113 -22.18 -15.45 -8.11
N LYS A 114 -22.78 -14.45 -8.78
CA LYS A 114 -22.11 -13.72 -9.86
C LYS A 114 -20.89 -12.93 -9.37
N LEU A 115 -20.91 -12.43 -8.14
CA LEU A 115 -19.74 -11.79 -7.54
C LEU A 115 -18.61 -12.80 -7.30
N LYS A 116 -18.93 -14.01 -6.81
CA LYS A 116 -17.95 -15.08 -6.63
C LYS A 116 -17.35 -15.51 -7.96
N ASP A 117 -18.17 -15.70 -8.99
CA ASP A 117 -17.70 -16.07 -10.33
C ASP A 117 -16.71 -15.02 -10.86
N ALA A 118 -17.08 -13.74 -10.80
CA ALA A 118 -16.21 -12.64 -11.24
C ALA A 118 -14.89 -12.54 -10.44
N LEU A 119 -14.90 -12.88 -9.14
CA LEU A 119 -13.68 -12.91 -8.34
C LEU A 119 -12.76 -14.06 -8.76
N SER A 120 -13.32 -15.24 -9.06
CA SER A 120 -12.51 -16.38 -9.51
C SER A 120 -11.86 -16.18 -10.89
N GLU A 121 -12.43 -15.34 -11.75
CA GLU A 121 -11.83 -14.95 -13.04
C GLU A 121 -10.67 -13.93 -12.91
N LEU A 122 -10.56 -13.26 -11.76
CA LEU A 122 -9.51 -12.26 -11.48
C LEU A 122 -8.25 -12.85 -10.83
N GLU A 123 -8.36 -14.06 -10.25
CA GLU A 123 -7.26 -14.84 -9.66
C GLU A 123 -6.43 -15.55 -10.72
#